data_AF-A0A9D4AFU6-F1
#
_entry.id   AF-A0A9D4AFU6-F1
#
_cell.length_a   1.000
_cell.length_b   1.000
_cell.length_c   1.000
_cell.angle_alpha   90.00
_cell.angle_beta   90.00
_cell.angle_gamma   90.00
#
_symmetry.space_group_name_H-M   'P 1'
#
loop_
_entity.id
_entity.type
_entity.pdbx_description
1 polymer ?
#
loop_
_entity_poly.entity_id
_entity_poly.type
_entity_poly.pdbx_seq_one_letter_code
_entity_poly.pdbx_strand_id
1 'polypeptide(L)'
;HNLDVMHIEKNVCENIIGTILNVDRKSKDNLQIRLDLVDMGIQHDLHSQVLPNRKYRLPPSIFAMSKKEKEVFYIVLKDIKVPDAYASNLSRCV
;
A
#
# COMPACT_ATOMS: atom_id res chain seq x y z
N HIS A 1 -17.86 24.28 4.05
CA HIS A 1 -17.46 22.89 4.31
C HIS A 1 -15.93 22.88 4.20
N ASN A 2 -15.21 22.76 5.32
CA ASN A 2 -13.75 22.82 5.30
C ASN A 2 -13.19 21.40 5.18
N LEU A 3 -12.31 21.17 4.21
CA LEU A 3 -11.58 19.91 4.08
C LEU A 3 -10.43 19.90 5.08
N ASP A 4 -10.41 18.88 5.93
CA ASP A 4 -9.31 18.66 6.87
C ASP A 4 -8.11 18.08 6.12
N VAL A 5 -7.22 18.98 5.68
CA VAL A 5 -6.02 18.65 4.89
C VAL A 5 -5.13 17.64 5.61
N MET A 6 -4.99 17.76 6.93
CA MET A 6 -4.13 16.88 7.72
C MET A 6 -4.62 15.42 7.70
N HIS A 7 -5.93 15.22 7.84
CA HIS A 7 -6.51 13.88 7.74
C HIS A 7 -6.44 13.31 6.31
N ILE A 8 -6.60 14.16 5.29
CA ILE A 8 -6.50 13.73 3.89
C ILE A 8 -5.08 13.29 3.57
N GLU A 9 -4.08 14.10 3.89
CA GLU A 9 -2.66 13.78 3.65
C GLU A 9 -2.26 12.50 4.38
N LYS A 10 -2.65 12.35 5.65
CA LYS A 10 -2.39 11.13 6.42
C LYS A 10 -2.99 9.89 5.75
N ASN A 11 -4.26 9.96 5.36
CA ASN A 11 -4.96 8.85 4.70
C ASN A 11 -4.31 8.48 3.37
N VAL A 12 -3.88 9.46 2.57
CA VAL A 12 -3.21 9.20 1.28
C VAL A 12 -1.85 8.55 1.52
N CYS A 13 -1.03 9.10 2.42
CA CYS A 13 0.28 8.55 2.78
C CYS A 13 0.19 7.12 3.32
N GLU A 14 -0.73 6.84 4.25
CA GLU A 14 -0.93 5.48 4.79
C GLU A 14 -1.30 4.48 3.70
N ASN A 15 -2.17 4.87 2.76
CA ASN A 15 -2.54 3.99 1.64
C ASN A 15 -1.37 3.72 0.69
N ILE A 16 -0.56 4.73 0.38
CA ILE A 16 0.64 4.57 -0.45
C ILE A 16 1.64 3.63 0.22
N ILE A 17 1.94 3.88 1.51
CA ILE A 17 2.85 3.05 2.29
C ILE A 17 2.33 1.62 2.40
N GLY A 18 1.04 1.43 2.70
CA GLY A 18 0.41 0.12 2.80
C GLY A 18 0.47 -0.66 1.49
N THR A 19 0.38 0.02 0.35
CA THR A 19 0.50 -0.60 -0.98
C THR A 19 1.94 -1.04 -1.28
N ILE A 20 2.91 -0.13 -1.10
CA ILE A 20 4.33 -0.40 -1.36
C ILE A 20 4.87 -1.48 -0.42
N LEU A 21 4.51 -1.42 0.86
CA LEU A 21 4.90 -2.41 1.85
C LEU A 21 3.99 -3.65 1.84
N ASN A 22 2.97 -3.72 0.99
CA ASN A 22 2.01 -4.83 0.93
C ASN A 22 1.54 -5.27 2.33
N VAL A 23 1.06 -4.30 3.13
CA VAL A 23 0.57 -4.51 4.49
C VAL A 23 -0.93 -4.72 4.42
N ASP A 24 -1.38 -5.87 4.93
CA ASP A 24 -2.80 -6.22 4.95
C ASP A 24 -3.62 -5.13 5.66
N ARG A 25 -4.73 -4.73 5.03
CA ARG A 25 -5.70 -3.74 5.53
C ARG A 25 -5.20 -2.30 5.64
N LYS A 26 -3.98 -1.99 5.18
CA LYS A 26 -3.43 -0.63 5.14
C LYS A 26 -3.40 -0.03 3.73
N SER A 27 -3.73 -0.83 2.71
CA SER A 27 -3.97 -0.35 1.35
C SER A 27 -5.46 -0.33 1.03
N LYS A 28 -5.87 0.61 0.16
CA LYS A 28 -7.18 0.58 -0.48
C LYS A 28 -7.33 -0.57 -1.48
N ASP A 29 -6.23 -1.15 -1.95
CA ASP A 29 -6.24 -2.32 -2.83
C ASP A 29 -6.91 -3.51 -2.12
N ASN A 30 -8.11 -3.85 -2.57
CA ASN A 30 -8.95 -4.87 -1.99
C ASN A 30 -9.66 -5.67 -3.08
N LEU A 31 -10.28 -6.78 -2.69
CA LEU A 31 -10.92 -7.70 -3.65
C LEU A 31 -11.99 -7.02 -4.51
N GLN A 32 -12.80 -6.13 -3.95
CA GLN A 32 -13.86 -5.47 -4.73
C GLN A 32 -13.27 -4.58 -5.81
N ILE A 33 -12.28 -3.75 -5.46
CA ILE A 33 -11.57 -2.93 -6.44
C ILE A 33 -10.93 -3.78 -7.53
N ARG A 34 -10.39 -4.95 -7.17
CA ARG A 34 -9.78 -5.87 -8.12
C ARG A 34 -10.78 -6.54 -9.05
N LEU A 35 -12.01 -6.78 -8.58
CA LEU A 35 -13.10 -7.24 -9.43
C LEU A 35 -13.58 -6.12 -10.36
N ASP A 36 -13.65 -4.88 -9.89
CA ASP A 36 -13.96 -3.72 -10.72
C ASP A 36 -12.91 -3.55 -11.83
N LEU A 37 -11.62 -3.76 -11.55
CA LEU A 37 -10.56 -3.74 -12.56
C LEU A 37 -10.73 -4.83 -13.63
N VAL A 38 -11.23 -6.01 -13.24
CA VAL A 38 -11.56 -7.10 -14.17
C VAL A 38 -12.75 -6.71 -15.05
N ASP A 39 -13.81 -6.19 -14.45
CA ASP A 39 -15.02 -5.75 -15.16
C ASP A 39 -14.72 -4.62 -16.17
N MET A 40 -13.86 -3.67 -15.77
CA MET A 40 -13.39 -2.60 -16.64
C MET A 40 -12.38 -3.04 -17.70
N GLY A 41 -11.83 -4.26 -17.61
CA GLY A 41 -10.83 -4.77 -18.58
C GLY A 41 -9.50 -4.02 -18.57
N ILE A 42 -9.08 -3.47 -17.41
CA ILE A 42 -7.84 -2.69 -17.27
C ILE A 42 -6.93 -3.30 -16.18
N GLN A 43 -5.63 -2.99 -16.23
CA GLN A 43 -4.63 -3.45 -15.23
C GLN A 43 -4.62 -4.98 -15.04
N HIS A 44 -4.53 -5.74 -16.13
CA HIS A 44 -4.57 -7.21 -16.16
C HIS A 44 -3.64 -7.90 -15.17
N ASP A 45 -2.46 -7.34 -14.91
CA ASP A 45 -1.50 -7.88 -13.93
C ASP A 45 -2.01 -7.85 -12.48
N LEU A 46 -3.00 -6.99 -12.20
CA LEU A 46 -3.67 -6.89 -10.90
C LEU A 46 -4.96 -7.70 -10.84
N HIS A 47 -5.41 -8.34 -11.91
CA HIS A 47 -6.67 -9.08 -11.87
C HIS A 47 -6.66 -10.17 -10.78
N SER A 48 -7.77 -10.28 -10.05
CA SER A 48 -7.92 -11.30 -9.02
C SER A 48 -7.96 -12.69 -9.67
N GLN A 49 -7.22 -13.64 -9.11
CA GLN A 49 -7.13 -15.01 -9.62
C GLN A 49 -8.01 -15.94 -8.79
N VAL A 50 -8.87 -16.73 -9.45
CA VAL A 50 -9.65 -17.77 -8.77
C VAL A 50 -8.82 -19.04 -8.66
N LEU A 51 -8.55 -19.47 -7.43
CA LEU A 51 -7.84 -20.71 -7.13
C LEU A 51 -8.78 -21.94 -7.25
N PRO A 52 -8.24 -23.17 -7.40
CA PRO A 52 -9.05 -24.40 -7.49
C PRO A 52 -9.99 -24.63 -6.29
N ASN A 53 -9.64 -24.08 -5.13
CA ASN A 53 -10.43 -24.14 -3.91
C ASN A 53 -11.52 -23.05 -3.81
N ARG A 54 -11.84 -22.36 -4.92
CA ARG A 54 -12.78 -21.23 -5.00
C ARG A 54 -12.39 -20.00 -4.16
N LYS A 55 -11.14 -19.92 -3.68
CA LYS A 55 -10.63 -18.71 -3.03
C LYS A 55 -10.02 -17.76 -4.04
N TYR A 56 -10.10 -16.46 -3.76
CA TYR A 56 -9.42 -15.44 -4.54
C TYR A 56 -7.98 -15.26 -4.06
N ARG A 57 -7.05 -15.22 -5.01
CA ARG A 57 -5.68 -14.77 -4.81
C ARG A 57 -5.53 -13.39 -5.46
N LEU A 58 -5.03 -12.45 -4.69
CA LEU A 58 -4.70 -11.11 -5.15
C LEU A 58 -3.19 -11.09 -5.46
N PRO A 59 -2.77 -11.02 -6.73
CA PRO A 59 -1.34 -10.90 -7.04
C PRO A 59 -0.81 -9.58 -6.47
N PRO A 60 0.38 -9.54 -5.85
CA PRO A 60 0.93 -8.30 -5.33
C PRO A 60 1.09 -7.25 -6.44
N SER A 61 0.96 -5.97 -6.09
CA SER A 61 1.21 -4.89 -7.04
C SER A 61 2.67 -4.88 -7.52
N ILE A 62 2.93 -4.33 -8.71
CA ILE A 62 4.31 -4.15 -9.22
C ILE A 62 5.17 -3.27 -8.32
N PHE A 63 4.53 -2.44 -7.49
CA PHE A 63 5.18 -1.57 -6.51
C PHE A 63 5.37 -2.24 -5.15
N ALA A 64 4.86 -3.46 -4.97
CA ALA A 64 4.98 -4.18 -3.70
C ALA A 64 6.41 -4.68 -3.50
N MET A 65 7.03 -4.23 -2.41
CA MET A 65 8.37 -4.66 -2.03
C MET A 65 8.38 -6.13 -1.60
N SER A 66 9.39 -6.85 -2.07
CA SER A 66 9.78 -8.14 -1.52
C SER A 66 10.26 -8.01 -0.07
N LYS A 67 10.39 -9.14 0.64
CA LYS A 67 10.89 -9.13 2.02
C LYS A 67 12.28 -8.48 2.14
N LYS A 68 13.19 -8.76 1.19
CA LYS A 68 14.55 -8.21 1.19
C LYS A 68 14.53 -6.69 0.97
N GLU A 69 13.70 -6.21 0.06
CA GLU A 69 13.55 -4.77 -0.19
C GLU A 69 12.96 -4.04 1.01
N LYS A 70 12.00 -4.63 1.72
CA LYS A 70 11.47 -4.09 2.98
C LYS A 70 12.55 -3.95 4.05
N GLU A 71 13.41 -4.97 4.21
CA GLU A 71 14.51 -4.93 5.18
C GLU A 71 15.47 -3.77 4.87
N VAL A 72 15.87 -3.59 3.61
CA VAL A 72 16.70 -2.46 3.18
C VAL A 72 15.99 -1.13 3.40
N PHE A 73 14.71 -1.04 3.05
CA PHE A 73 13.90 0.16 3.24
C PHE A 73 13.83 0.57 4.73
N TYR A 74 13.62 -0.37 5.63
CA TYR A 74 13.60 -0.08 7.07
C TYR A 74 14.96 0.34 7.62
N ILE A 75 16.07 -0.19 7.09
CA ILE A 75 17.42 0.28 7.45
C ILE A 75 17.60 1.74 7.03
N VAL A 76 17.24 2.07 5.78
CA VAL A 76 17.32 3.45 5.28
C VAL A 76 16.49 4.40 6.15
N LEU A 77 15.25 4.02 6.50
CA LEU A 77 14.38 4.83 7.35
C LEU A 77 14.89 4.97 8.78
N LYS A 78 15.60 3.98 9.31
CA LYS A 78 16.20 4.04 10.63
C LYS A 78 17.41 4.97 10.67
N ASP A 79 18.19 4.98 9.60
CA ASP A 79 19.47 5.69 9.54
C ASP A 79 19.35 7.11 8.96
N ILE A 80 18.21 7.46 8.35
CA ILE A 80 17.98 8.79 7.79
C ILE A 80 18.00 9.86 8.89
N LYS A 81 18.76 10.93 8.65
CA LYS A 81 18.77 12.13 9.49
C LYS A 81 18.06 13.23 8.73
N VAL A 82 17.03 13.80 9.35
CA VAL A 82 16.24 14.90 8.80
C VAL A 82 16.23 16.07 9.79
N PRO A 83 16.04 17.32 9.32
CA PRO A 83 15.82 18.45 10.20
C PRO A 83 14.61 18.23 11.12
N ASP A 84 14.57 18.95 12.23
CA ASP A 84 13.43 18.90 13.13
C ASP A 84 12.13 19.30 12.41
N ALA A 85 11.02 18.65 12.77
CA ALA A 85 9.70 18.76 12.13
C ALA A 85 9.61 18.38 10.62
N TYR A 86 10.67 17.87 9.99
CA TYR A 86 10.65 17.51 8.56
C TYR A 86 9.92 16.19 8.27
N ALA A 87 9.98 15.22 9.17
CA ALA A 87 9.39 13.90 8.97
C ALA A 87 8.45 13.49 10.12
N SER A 88 7.39 12.77 9.77
CA SER A 88 6.48 12.13 10.72
C SER A 88 7.02 10.77 11.17
N ASN A 89 6.64 10.33 12.37
CA ASN A 89 7.04 9.02 12.88
C ASN A 89 6.32 7.90 12.11
N LEU A 90 7.05 7.22 11.22
CA LEU A 90 6.52 6.15 10.38
C LEU A 90 6.00 4.95 11.19
N SER A 91 6.55 4.69 12.39
CA SER A 91 6.07 3.59 13.24
C SER A 91 4.64 3.76 13.74
N ARG A 92 4.07 4.96 13.62
CA ARG A 92 2.64 5.20 13.87
C ARG A 92 1.75 4.90 12.66
N CYS A 93 2.34 4.78 11.47
CA CYS A 93 1.62 4.57 10.21
C CYS A 93 1.55 3.08 9.82
N VAL A 94 2.57 2.29 10.17
CA VAL A 94 2.71 0.85 9.84
C VAL A 94 2.34 -0.04 11.00
#